data_AF-A0A1G9J8J8-F1
#
_entry.id   AF-A0A1G9J8J8-F1
#
_cell.length_a   1.000
_cell.length_b   1.000
_cell.length_c   1.000
_cell.angle_alpha   90.00
_cell.angle_beta   90.00
_cell.angle_gamma   90.00
#
_symmetry.space_group_name_H-M   'P 1'
#
loop_
_entity.id
_entity.type
_entity.pdbx_description
1 polymer ?
#
loop_
_entity_poly.entity_id
_entity_poly.type
_entity_poly.pdbx_seq_one_letter_code
_entity_poly.pdbx_strand_id
1 'polypeptide(L)'
;MTDDLSQIAPGPQFIGARIVHADEQLAPPRRFVLRRRVDVSGISGTGDVADGVLWPDGTASIRWRGEHPSVVFWDRGRVSVEAIHGHQGATEVVFVDQDDEQPVPAGDGGAPLDPAAAPLVLRRVLDHALRRPVPCPNCTRTAPCRCVADRTEGRVDAVLAALGPWLTTRPGDAA
;
A
#
# COMPACT_ATOMS: atom_id res chain seq x y z
N MET A 1 -20.27 -36.11 -24.49
CA MET A 1 -20.50 -36.19 -23.04
C MET A 1 -20.58 -34.77 -22.54
N THR A 2 -21.79 -34.27 -22.34
CA THR A 2 -22.06 -32.96 -21.74
C THR A 2 -21.88 -33.13 -20.25
N ASP A 3 -20.97 -32.37 -19.66
CA ASP A 3 -20.77 -32.38 -18.21
C ASP A 3 -22.05 -31.86 -17.56
N ASP A 4 -22.77 -32.74 -16.88
CA ASP A 4 -23.99 -32.38 -16.16
C ASP A 4 -23.61 -31.68 -14.86
N LEU A 5 -23.37 -30.38 -14.97
CA LEU A 5 -23.00 -29.50 -13.86
C LEU A 5 -24.13 -29.32 -12.84
N SER A 6 -25.33 -29.85 -13.09
CA SER A 6 -26.46 -29.80 -12.15
C SER A 6 -26.23 -30.66 -10.89
N GLN A 7 -25.29 -31.60 -10.95
CA GLN A 7 -24.91 -32.46 -9.83
C GLN A 7 -23.86 -31.83 -8.89
N ILE A 8 -23.32 -30.64 -9.23
CA ILE A 8 -22.36 -29.95 -8.37
C ILE A 8 -23.13 -29.26 -7.24
N ALA A 9 -23.05 -29.84 -6.04
CA ALA A 9 -23.56 -29.19 -4.84
C ALA A 9 -22.87 -27.82 -4.65
N PRO A 10 -23.60 -26.76 -4.27
CA PRO A 10 -22.99 -25.47 -4.01
C PRO A 10 -21.91 -25.61 -2.93
N GLY A 11 -20.78 -24.92 -3.15
CA GLY A 11 -19.68 -24.91 -2.20
C GLY A 11 -20.09 -24.35 -0.83
N PRO A 12 -19.25 -24.57 0.21
CA PRO A 12 -19.53 -24.05 1.54
C PRO A 12 -19.73 -22.54 1.52
N GLN A 13 -20.79 -22.07 2.17
CA GLN A 13 -21.05 -20.64 2.36
C GLN A 13 -20.17 -20.13 3.51
N PHE A 14 -19.20 -19.27 3.19
CA PHE A 14 -18.34 -18.65 4.20
C PHE A 14 -19.00 -17.37 4.74
N ILE A 15 -19.60 -17.45 5.92
CA ILE A 15 -20.23 -16.29 6.57
C ILE A 15 -19.14 -15.29 6.99
N GLY A 16 -19.25 -14.04 6.51
CA GLY A 16 -18.32 -12.95 6.84
C GLY A 16 -17.04 -12.92 5.98
N ALA A 17 -16.85 -13.87 5.06
CA ALA A 17 -15.79 -13.78 4.07
C ALA A 17 -16.25 -12.91 2.90
N ARG A 18 -15.37 -12.01 2.42
CA ARG A 18 -15.57 -11.38 1.12
C ARG A 18 -15.23 -12.40 0.04
N ILE A 19 -16.25 -12.88 -0.66
CA ILE A 19 -16.07 -13.70 -1.87
C ILE A 19 -15.85 -12.73 -3.02
N VAL A 20 -14.68 -12.79 -3.66
CA VAL A 20 -14.42 -12.08 -4.90
C VAL A 20 -15.03 -12.92 -6.02
N HIS A 21 -15.98 -12.37 -6.75
CA HIS A 21 -16.59 -13.02 -7.90
C HIS A 21 -15.81 -12.68 -9.18
N ALA A 22 -15.88 -13.55 -10.19
CA ALA A 22 -15.11 -13.37 -11.43
C ALA A 22 -15.52 -12.12 -12.24
N ASP A 23 -16.70 -11.56 -11.97
CA ASP A 23 -17.22 -10.31 -12.52
C ASP A 23 -16.78 -9.06 -11.75
N GLU A 24 -16.24 -9.20 -10.52
CA GLU A 24 -15.51 -8.11 -9.87
C GLU A 24 -14.17 -7.91 -10.59
N GLN A 25 -14.13 -6.91 -11.48
CA GLN A 25 -12.93 -6.57 -12.24
C GLN A 25 -11.91 -5.87 -11.34
N LEU A 26 -11.17 -6.65 -10.56
CA LEU A 26 -9.99 -6.18 -9.85
C LEU A 26 -8.88 -5.87 -10.87
N ALA A 27 -8.06 -4.85 -10.59
CA ALA A 27 -6.86 -4.60 -11.37
C ALA A 27 -6.01 -5.89 -11.45
N PRO A 28 -5.29 -6.15 -12.55
CA PRO A 28 -4.42 -7.30 -12.63
C PRO A 28 -3.24 -7.19 -11.63
N PRO A 29 -2.73 -8.30 -11.08
CA PRO A 29 -1.51 -8.29 -10.30
C PRO A 29 -0.34 -7.80 -11.16
N ARG A 30 0.51 -6.94 -10.59
CA ARG A 30 1.63 -6.31 -11.31
C ARG A 30 2.95 -6.95 -10.91
N ARG A 31 3.68 -7.50 -11.88
CA ARG A 31 4.98 -8.13 -11.67
C ARG A 31 6.08 -7.08 -11.62
N PHE A 32 7.07 -7.32 -10.77
CA PHE A 32 8.27 -6.50 -10.65
C PHE A 32 9.50 -7.34 -10.35
N VAL A 33 10.68 -6.75 -10.51
CA VAL A 33 11.95 -7.27 -9.98
C VAL A 33 12.53 -6.30 -8.97
N LEU A 34 13.28 -6.83 -8.00
CA LEU A 34 14.18 -6.01 -7.18
C LEU A 34 15.52 -5.90 -7.89
N ARG A 35 15.81 -4.73 -8.43
CA ARG A 35 17.05 -4.44 -9.13
C ARG A 35 18.03 -3.78 -8.18
N ARG A 36 19.13 -4.47 -7.89
CA ARG A 36 20.20 -4.01 -7.01
C ARG A 36 21.34 -3.44 -7.82
N ARG A 37 21.60 -2.14 -7.65
CA ARG A 37 22.74 -1.46 -8.27
C ARG A 37 24.01 -1.59 -7.43
N VAL A 38 23.87 -1.59 -6.11
CA VAL A 38 24.99 -1.71 -5.16
C VAL A 38 24.68 -2.79 -4.14
N ASP A 39 25.57 -3.77 -4.01
CA ASP A 39 25.49 -4.77 -2.95
C ASP A 39 26.19 -4.27 -1.69
N VAL A 40 25.45 -3.56 -0.85
CA VAL A 40 25.95 -3.06 0.44
C VAL A 40 26.22 -4.17 1.47
N SER A 41 25.69 -5.38 1.23
CA SER A 41 25.82 -6.52 2.15
C SER A 41 26.96 -7.47 1.78
N GLY A 42 27.35 -7.51 0.50
CA GLY A 42 28.29 -8.49 -0.05
C GLY A 42 27.72 -9.91 -0.18
N ILE A 43 26.42 -10.11 0.04
CA ILE A 43 25.78 -11.43 0.06
C ILE A 43 25.03 -11.71 -1.25
N SER A 44 24.20 -10.78 -1.70
CA SER A 44 23.22 -11.03 -2.78
C SER A 44 23.74 -10.69 -4.17
N GLY A 45 24.85 -9.97 -4.28
CA GLY A 45 25.35 -9.42 -5.53
C GLY A 45 24.47 -8.28 -6.07
N THR A 46 24.76 -7.91 -7.32
CA THR A 46 24.05 -6.87 -8.08
C THR A 46 23.18 -7.47 -9.18
N GLY A 47 22.32 -6.65 -9.79
CA GLY A 47 21.35 -7.06 -10.81
C GLY A 47 19.97 -7.37 -10.22
N ASP A 48 19.18 -8.16 -10.94
CA ASP A 48 17.83 -8.53 -10.49
C ASP A 48 17.92 -9.66 -9.47
N VAL A 49 17.82 -9.31 -8.18
CA VAL A 49 18.06 -10.19 -7.04
C VAL A 49 16.80 -10.89 -6.53
N ALA A 50 15.61 -10.43 -6.94
CA ALA A 50 14.35 -11.06 -6.60
C ALA A 50 13.27 -10.76 -7.66
N ASP A 51 12.31 -11.67 -7.78
CA ASP A 51 11.05 -11.49 -8.49
C ASP A 51 9.95 -11.11 -7.50
N GLY A 52 8.97 -10.31 -7.93
CA GLY A 52 7.88 -9.90 -7.07
C GLY A 52 6.57 -9.69 -7.81
N VAL A 53 5.48 -9.74 -7.05
CA VAL A 53 4.13 -9.43 -7.49
C VAL A 53 3.53 -8.45 -6.50
N LEU A 54 3.03 -7.32 -7.00
CA LEU A 54 2.17 -6.40 -6.26
C LEU A 54 0.72 -6.79 -6.55
N TRP A 55 0.01 -7.18 -5.51
CA TRP A 55 -1.38 -7.60 -5.59
C TRP A 55 -2.33 -6.39 -5.59
N PRO A 56 -3.54 -6.53 -6.17
CA PRO A 56 -4.51 -5.43 -6.24
C PRO A 56 -5.01 -4.97 -4.87
N ASP A 57 -4.91 -5.83 -3.85
CA ASP A 57 -5.21 -5.49 -2.46
C ASP A 57 -4.10 -4.66 -1.76
N GLY A 58 -3.03 -4.34 -2.50
CA GLY A 58 -1.89 -3.56 -2.02
C GLY A 58 -0.85 -4.38 -1.25
N THR A 59 -1.00 -5.69 -1.15
CA THR A 59 0.03 -6.58 -0.59
C THR A 59 1.07 -6.96 -1.66
N ALA A 60 2.22 -7.50 -1.25
CA ALA A 60 3.23 -7.95 -2.20
C ALA A 60 3.84 -9.30 -1.79
N SER A 61 4.14 -10.14 -2.76
CA SER A 61 4.95 -11.34 -2.57
C SER A 61 6.27 -11.19 -3.31
N ILE A 62 7.35 -11.70 -2.73
CA ILE A 62 8.70 -11.66 -3.30
C ILE A 62 9.31 -13.06 -3.24
N ARG A 63 9.96 -13.46 -4.33
CA ARG A 63 10.80 -14.64 -4.45
C ARG A 63 12.25 -14.21 -4.63
N TRP A 64 13.09 -14.46 -3.64
CA TRP A 64 14.53 -14.21 -3.76
C TRP A 64 15.17 -15.22 -4.71
N ARG A 65 16.08 -14.73 -5.56
CA ARG A 65 16.88 -15.56 -6.47
C ARG A 65 18.19 -15.99 -5.78
N GLY A 66 18.92 -16.90 -6.42
CA GLY A 66 20.23 -17.39 -5.94
C GLY A 66 20.16 -18.77 -5.28
N GLU A 67 21.24 -19.13 -4.58
CA GLU A 67 21.47 -20.47 -4.02
C GLU A 67 20.51 -20.83 -2.86
N HIS A 68 20.09 -19.83 -2.08
CA HIS A 68 19.19 -20.01 -0.94
C HIS A 68 17.90 -19.21 -1.14
N PRO A 69 17.05 -19.63 -2.08
CA PRO A 69 15.92 -18.81 -2.46
C PRO A 69 14.82 -18.93 -1.40
N SER A 70 14.26 -17.81 -0.93
CA SER A 70 13.11 -17.76 -0.02
C SER A 70 11.91 -17.02 -0.65
N VAL A 71 10.72 -17.16 -0.05
CA VAL A 71 9.52 -16.40 -0.41
C VAL A 71 9.10 -15.59 0.80
N VAL A 72 8.77 -14.31 0.59
CA VAL A 72 8.32 -13.40 1.64
C VAL A 72 7.04 -12.71 1.19
N PHE A 73 6.13 -12.50 2.13
CA PHE A 73 4.89 -11.76 1.93
C PHE A 73 4.90 -10.47 2.75
N TRP A 74 4.42 -9.39 2.15
CA TRP A 74 4.36 -8.05 2.73
C TRP A 74 2.91 -7.56 2.73
N ASP A 75 2.33 -7.44 3.92
CA ASP A 75 0.96 -6.95 4.18
C ASP A 75 0.77 -5.45 3.86
N ARG A 76 1.88 -4.72 3.73
CA ARG A 76 1.93 -3.30 3.29
C ARG A 76 2.54 -3.13 1.90
N GLY A 77 2.71 -4.24 1.19
CA GLY A 77 3.20 -4.30 -0.19
C GLY A 77 4.50 -3.54 -0.41
N ARG A 78 4.55 -2.80 -1.52
CA ARG A 78 5.74 -2.09 -2.01
C ARG A 78 6.42 -1.22 -0.96
N VAL A 79 5.65 -0.54 -0.09
CA VAL A 79 6.23 0.36 0.91
C VAL A 79 7.15 -0.37 1.88
N SER A 80 6.74 -1.53 2.39
CA SER A 80 7.61 -2.34 3.27
C SER A 80 8.81 -2.90 2.52
N VAL A 81 8.61 -3.29 1.25
CA VAL A 81 9.69 -3.79 0.39
C VAL A 81 10.78 -2.74 0.23
N GLU A 82 10.42 -1.51 -0.13
CA GLU A 82 11.36 -0.41 -0.32
C GLU A 82 12.00 0.04 1.00
N ALA A 83 11.22 0.11 2.08
CA ALA A 83 11.73 0.50 3.38
C ALA A 83 12.83 -0.44 3.91
N ILE A 84 12.69 -1.75 3.66
CA ILE A 84 13.60 -2.77 4.19
C ILE A 84 14.71 -3.11 3.18
N HIS A 85 14.40 -3.18 1.89
CA HIS A 85 15.34 -3.65 0.87
C HIS A 85 15.84 -2.55 -0.07
N GLY A 86 15.31 -1.33 -0.01
CA GLY A 86 15.70 -0.24 -0.90
C GLY A 86 17.12 0.28 -0.66
N HIS A 87 17.63 0.17 0.58
CA HIS A 87 18.99 0.52 0.97
C HIS A 87 19.45 1.88 0.40
N GLN A 88 18.71 2.96 0.70
CA GLN A 88 19.00 4.32 0.22
C GLN A 88 19.11 4.43 -1.32
N GLY A 89 18.33 3.62 -2.06
CA GLY A 89 18.33 3.60 -3.52
C GLY A 89 19.34 2.62 -4.13
N ALA A 90 20.10 1.88 -3.32
CA ALA A 90 20.95 0.81 -3.82
C ALA A 90 20.15 -0.36 -4.42
N THR A 91 18.88 -0.50 -4.06
CA THR A 91 17.92 -1.43 -4.69
C THR A 91 16.62 -0.72 -5.02
N GLU A 92 16.06 -0.99 -6.20
CA GLU A 92 14.83 -0.40 -6.69
C GLU A 92 13.82 -1.47 -7.11
N VAL A 93 12.53 -1.15 -6.95
CA VAL A 93 11.43 -1.95 -7.52
C VAL A 93 11.24 -1.54 -8.98
N VAL A 94 11.43 -2.48 -9.91
CA VAL A 94 11.23 -2.25 -11.34
C VAL A 94 10.07 -3.10 -11.83
N PHE A 95 8.97 -2.48 -12.23
CA PHE A 95 7.85 -3.21 -12.83
C PHE A 95 8.23 -3.72 -14.22
N VAL A 96 7.93 -4.98 -14.49
CA VAL A 96 8.29 -5.66 -15.75
C VAL A 96 7.09 -5.83 -16.70
N ASP A 97 5.89 -5.56 -16.19
CA ASP A 97 4.69 -5.41 -17.00
C ASP A 97 4.62 -3.94 -17.46
N GLN A 98 4.83 -3.70 -18.75
CA GLN A 98 4.50 -2.42 -19.38
C GLN A 98 3.30 -2.59 -20.33
N ASP A 99 2.40 -1.60 -20.25
CA ASP A 99 1.33 -1.23 -21.18
C ASP A 99 -0.02 -1.97 -21.13
N ASP A 100 -0.69 -1.93 -19.97
CA ASP A 100 -2.16 -1.75 -19.90
C ASP A 100 -2.51 -0.65 -18.87
N GLU A 101 -1.61 0.34 -18.71
CA GLU A 101 -2.01 1.60 -18.10
C GLU A 101 -2.85 2.34 -19.13
N GLN A 102 -4.13 1.95 -19.27
CA GLN A 102 -5.13 2.89 -19.75
C GLN A 102 -4.96 4.14 -18.89
N PRO A 103 -4.68 5.31 -19.50
CA PRO A 103 -4.66 6.55 -18.76
C PRO A 103 -5.95 6.61 -17.98
N VAL A 104 -5.87 6.70 -16.65
CA VAL A 104 -7.04 7.07 -15.86
C VAL A 104 -7.50 8.37 -16.51
N PRO A 105 -8.69 8.43 -17.15
CA PRO A 105 -9.13 9.67 -17.77
C PRO A 105 -9.04 10.71 -16.67
N ALA A 106 -8.39 11.84 -16.97
CA ALA A 106 -8.24 12.94 -16.04
C ALA A 106 -9.63 13.22 -15.48
N GLY A 107 -9.86 12.76 -14.24
CA GLY A 107 -11.16 12.85 -13.60
C GLY A 107 -11.55 14.31 -13.62
N ASP A 108 -12.72 14.57 -14.18
CA ASP A 108 -13.37 15.86 -14.11
C ASP A 108 -13.41 16.27 -12.64
N GLY A 109 -12.60 17.28 -12.31
CA GLY A 109 -12.45 17.75 -10.94
C GLY A 109 -13.82 18.08 -10.35
N GLY A 110 -14.30 17.24 -9.44
CA GLY A 110 -15.56 17.50 -8.75
C GLY A 110 -16.38 16.28 -8.32
N ALA A 111 -16.08 15.05 -8.74
CA ALA A 111 -16.78 13.89 -8.19
C ALA A 111 -16.38 13.69 -6.70
N PRO A 112 -17.35 13.54 -5.77
CA PRO A 112 -17.04 13.22 -4.38
C PRO A 112 -16.22 11.94 -4.34
N LEU A 113 -15.06 11.98 -3.68
CA LEU A 113 -14.28 10.79 -3.38
C LEU A 113 -15.18 9.80 -2.64
N ASP A 114 -15.53 8.68 -3.27
CA ASP A 114 -16.22 7.60 -2.58
C ASP A 114 -15.29 7.06 -1.48
N PRO A 115 -15.61 7.24 -0.18
CA PRO A 115 -14.80 6.72 0.90
C PRO A 115 -14.68 5.20 0.83
N ALA A 116 -15.67 4.52 0.23
CA ALA A 116 -15.71 3.08 0.01
C ALA A 116 -14.68 2.60 -1.04
N ALA A 117 -14.35 3.45 -2.01
CA ALA A 117 -13.36 3.20 -3.06
C ALA A 117 -11.94 3.72 -2.71
N ALA A 118 -11.79 4.44 -1.59
CA ALA A 118 -10.49 4.92 -1.14
C ALA A 118 -9.47 3.77 -1.03
N PRO A 119 -8.28 3.87 -1.65
CA PRO A 119 -7.23 2.86 -1.53
C PRO A 119 -6.94 2.54 -0.06
N LEU A 120 -6.74 1.26 0.28
CA LEU A 120 -6.52 0.82 1.66
C LEU A 120 -5.32 1.52 2.33
N VAL A 121 -4.31 1.92 1.53
CA VAL A 121 -3.17 2.72 2.01
C VAL A 121 -3.63 4.08 2.56
N LEU A 122 -4.54 4.77 1.87
CA LEU A 122 -5.09 6.05 2.31
C LEU A 122 -5.91 5.88 3.59
N ARG A 123 -6.74 4.84 3.67
CA ARG A 123 -7.49 4.51 4.88
C ARG A 123 -6.58 4.25 6.08
N ARG A 124 -5.53 3.44 5.91
CA ARG A 124 -4.57 3.14 6.99
C ARG A 124 -3.80 4.39 7.44
N VAL A 125 -3.43 5.28 6.52
CA VAL A 125 -2.80 6.56 6.84
C VAL A 125 -3.73 7.42 7.69
N LEU A 126 -5.00 7.53 7.29
CA LEU A 126 -6.01 8.28 8.05
C LEU A 126 -6.28 7.65 9.41
N ASP A 127 -6.44 6.32 9.50
CA ASP A 127 -6.60 5.60 10.76
C ASP A 127 -5.41 5.83 11.70
N HIS A 128 -4.19 5.76 11.17
CA HIS A 128 -2.98 6.00 11.95
C HIS A 128 -2.91 7.44 12.45
N ALA A 129 -3.21 8.42 11.59
CA ALA A 129 -3.23 9.84 11.95
C ALA A 129 -4.27 10.15 13.02
N LEU A 130 -5.49 9.62 12.88
CA LEU A 130 -6.60 9.84 13.82
C LEU A 130 -6.38 9.18 15.18
N ARG A 131 -5.60 8.09 15.23
CA ARG A 131 -5.26 7.37 16.47
C ARG A 131 -3.95 7.82 17.09
N ARG A 132 -3.18 8.69 16.43
CA ARG A 132 -1.89 9.16 16.95
C ARG A 132 -2.10 10.06 18.18
N PRO A 133 -1.39 9.85 19.29
CA PRO A 133 -1.52 10.70 20.47
C PRO A 133 -1.11 12.14 20.16
N VAL A 134 -2.01 13.09 20.38
CA VAL A 134 -1.72 14.52 20.28
C VAL A 134 -1.02 14.97 21.58
N PRO A 135 0.16 15.63 21.50
CA PRO A 135 0.82 16.22 22.67
C PRO A 135 -0.10 17.23 23.36
N CYS A 136 -0.15 17.21 24.69
CA CYS A 136 -0.88 18.25 25.42
C CYS A 136 -0.28 19.64 25.11
N PRO A 137 -1.08 20.66 24.75
CA PRO A 137 -0.55 22.00 24.45
C PRO A 137 0.14 22.67 25.66
N ASN A 138 -0.26 22.29 26.87
CA ASN A 138 0.26 22.88 28.11
C ASN A 138 1.49 22.16 28.68
N CYS A 139 1.65 20.86 28.42
CA CYS A 139 2.74 20.08 29.04
C CYS A 139 3.44 19.08 28.11
N THR A 140 3.10 19.10 26.81
CA THR A 140 3.67 18.30 25.71
C THR A 140 3.60 16.78 25.86
N ARG A 141 3.04 16.27 26.97
CA ARG A 141 2.86 14.83 27.18
C ARG A 141 1.86 14.24 26.20
N THR A 142 2.25 13.14 25.57
CA THR A 142 1.38 12.28 24.75
C THR A 142 0.55 11.32 25.60
N ALA A 143 1.01 10.95 26.80
CA ALA A 143 0.22 10.20 27.81
C ALA A 143 -0.77 11.10 28.57
N PRO A 144 -1.90 10.58 29.12
CA PRO A 144 -2.91 11.37 29.85
C PRO A 144 -2.30 12.29 30.91
N CYS A 145 -2.79 13.52 31.00
CA CYS A 145 -2.31 14.55 31.93
C CYS A 145 -3.49 15.36 32.48
N ARG A 146 -3.30 16.05 33.60
CA ARG A 146 -4.35 16.91 34.21
C ARG A 146 -4.49 18.30 33.58
N CYS A 147 -3.64 18.64 32.60
CA CYS A 147 -3.56 20.00 32.08
C CYS A 147 -4.76 20.40 31.20
N VAL A 148 -5.43 19.44 30.57
CA VAL A 148 -6.61 19.65 29.72
C VAL A 148 -7.52 18.43 29.85
N ALA A 149 -8.83 18.66 29.90
CA ALA A 149 -9.83 17.60 30.07
C ALA A 149 -10.14 16.86 28.76
N ASP A 150 -9.93 17.51 27.61
CA ASP A 150 -10.05 16.93 26.26
C ASP A 150 -8.85 17.37 25.41
N ARG A 151 -8.44 16.51 24.47
CA ARG A 151 -7.30 16.70 23.55
C ARG A 151 -7.75 16.70 22.08
N THR A 152 -9.04 16.85 21.83
CA THR A 152 -9.55 17.15 20.48
C THR A 152 -9.01 18.48 19.96
N GLU A 153 -8.80 19.46 20.86
CA GLU A 153 -8.08 20.71 20.59
C GLU A 153 -6.62 20.40 20.21
N GLY A 154 -6.24 20.67 18.96
CA GLY A 154 -4.93 20.33 18.38
C GLY A 154 -4.90 19.05 17.53
N ARG A 155 -5.96 18.23 17.52
CA ARG A 155 -6.06 17.07 16.60
C ARG A 155 -6.24 17.51 15.15
N VAL A 156 -7.07 18.53 14.92
CA VAL A 156 -7.28 19.11 13.59
C VAL A 156 -5.96 19.65 13.05
N ASP A 157 -5.20 20.40 13.84
CA ASP A 157 -3.90 20.93 13.44
C ASP A 157 -2.88 19.82 13.17
N ALA A 158 -2.88 18.74 13.97
CA ALA A 158 -2.01 17.58 13.74
C ALA A 158 -2.35 16.85 12.43
N VAL A 159 -3.63 16.72 12.10
CA VAL A 159 -4.10 16.15 10.83
C VAL A 159 -3.72 17.07 9.67
N LEU A 160 -3.99 18.38 9.77
CA LEU A 160 -3.66 19.35 8.73
C LEU A 160 -2.15 19.45 8.49
N ALA A 161 -1.32 19.44 9.53
CA ALA A 161 0.14 19.43 9.40
C ALA A 161 0.67 18.16 8.70
N ALA A 162 0.06 17.00 8.98
CA ALA A 162 0.41 15.75 8.31
C ALA A 162 0.00 15.73 6.82
N LEU A 163 -1.10 16.41 6.49
CA LEU A 163 -1.58 16.57 5.11
C LEU A 163 -0.87 17.70 4.36
N GLY A 164 -0.24 18.65 5.07
CA GLY A 164 0.42 19.84 4.52
C GLY A 164 1.27 19.58 3.27
N PRO A 165 2.21 18.61 3.29
CA PRO A 165 3.04 18.29 2.12
C PRO A 165 2.26 17.90 0.86
N TRP A 166 1.07 17.33 1.03
CA TRP A 166 0.19 16.89 -0.06
C TRP A 166 -0.79 17.98 -0.50
N LEU A 167 -1.12 18.93 0.39
CA LEU A 167 -1.96 20.08 0.11
C LEU A 167 -1.20 21.21 -0.61
N THR A 168 0.12 21.31 -0.40
CA THR A 168 0.97 22.32 -1.05
C THR A 168 1.49 21.91 -2.41
N THR A 169 1.43 20.63 -2.77
CA THR A 169 1.75 20.16 -4.12
C THR A 169 0.52 20.31 -5.02
N ARG A 170 0.47 21.35 -5.84
CA ARG A 170 -0.40 21.34 -7.02
C ARG A 170 0.22 20.41 -8.07
N PRO A 171 -0.60 19.61 -8.80
CA PRO A 171 -0.14 19.02 -10.04
C PRO A 171 0.17 20.18 -11.01
N GLY A 172 1.44 20.49 -11.21
CA GLY A 172 1.88 21.56 -12.13
C GLY A 172 3.16 22.33 -11.73
N ASP A 173 3.61 22.27 -10.47
CA ASP A 173 4.72 23.14 -10.00
C ASP A 173 6.13 22.56 -10.21
N ALA A 174 6.27 21.52 -11.05
CA ALA A 174 7.57 21.05 -11.52
C ALA A 174 7.68 21.29 -13.04
N ALA A 175 8.08 22.50 -13.39
CA ALA A 175 8.63 22.88 -14.69
C ALA A 175 9.92 23.67 -14.47
#